data_AF-A0A223VJU2-F1
#
_entry.id   AF-A0A223VJU2-F1
#
_cell.length_a   1.000
_cell.length_b   1.000
_cell.length_c   1.000
_cell.angle_alpha   90.00
_cell.angle_beta   90.00
_cell.angle_gamma   90.00
#
_symmetry.space_group_name_H-M   'P 1'
#
loop_
_entity.id
_entity.type
_entity.pdbx_description
1 polymer ?
#
loop_
_entity_poly.entity_id
_entity_poly.type
_entity_poly.pdbx_seq_one_letter_code
_entity_poly.pdbx_strand_id
1 'polypeptide(L)' 'MSDSREHDKFVVRLPEGLRPEIAAVARLNHRSMNGEIINRLQRTLILEQLQERQSELIAQLLKRIDTLESKEASPC' A
#
# COMPACT_ATOMS: atom_id res chain seq x y z
N MET A 1 14.15 -27.41 0.73
CA MET A 1 14.21 -26.74 -0.58
C MET A 1 12.76 -26.66 -1.06
N SER A 2 12.06 -25.55 -0.77
CA SER A 2 10.65 -25.40 -1.17
C SER A 2 10.59 -25.32 -2.68
N ASP A 3 9.90 -26.27 -3.29
CA ASP A 3 9.78 -26.39 -4.73
C ASP A 3 8.89 -25.23 -5.21
N SER A 4 9.34 -24.46 -6.21
CA SER A 4 8.56 -23.34 -6.78
C SER A 4 7.18 -23.76 -7.33
N ARG A 5 6.90 -25.08 -7.34
CA ARG A 5 5.65 -25.74 -7.69
C ARG A 5 4.54 -25.56 -6.64
N GLU A 6 4.86 -25.14 -5.42
CA GLU A 6 3.87 -24.87 -4.36
C GLU A 6 3.30 -23.45 -4.42
N HIS A 7 3.82 -22.59 -5.29
CA HIS A 7 3.35 -21.21 -5.42
C HIS A 7 2.23 -21.08 -6.44
N ASP A 8 1.15 -20.40 -6.06
CA ASP A 8 0.08 -20.01 -6.97
C ASP A 8 0.64 -19.16 -8.12
N LYS A 9 0.25 -19.51 -9.36
CA LYS A 9 0.73 -18.86 -10.58
C LYS A 9 -0.40 -18.09 -11.25
N PHE A 10 -0.18 -16.79 -11.42
CA PHE A 10 -1.06 -15.91 -12.19
C PHE A 10 -0.33 -15.36 -13.42
N VAL A 11 -0.93 -15.50 -14.60
CA VAL A 11 -0.33 -15.01 -15.87
C VAL A 11 -0.93 -13.65 -16.22
N VAL A 12 -0.08 -12.62 -16.24
CA VAL A 12 -0.47 -11.23 -16.56
C VAL A 12 -0.09 -10.90 -17.99
N ARG A 13 -1.01 -10.28 -18.74
CA ARG A 13 -0.72 -9.65 -20.03
C ARG A 13 -0.34 -8.19 -19.79
N LEU A 14 0.89 -7.84 -20.14
CA LEU A 14 1.39 -6.47 -19.98
C LEU A 14 1.14 -5.68 -21.28
N PRO A 15 0.74 -4.39 -21.19
CA PRO A 15 0.73 -3.50 -22.33
C PRO A 15 2.13 -3.27 -22.88
N GLU A 16 2.21 -2.72 -24.09
CA GLU A 16 3.47 -2.37 -24.74
C GLU A 16 4.29 -1.41 -23.86
N GLY A 17 5.62 -1.59 -23.85
CA GLY A 17 6.54 -0.74 -23.09
C GLY A 17 6.63 -1.06 -21.58
N LEU A 18 5.63 -1.67 -20.96
CA LEU A 18 5.64 -1.89 -19.50
C LEU A 18 6.63 -2.97 -19.06
N ARG A 19 6.80 -4.03 -19.86
CA ARG A 19 7.75 -5.11 -19.55
C ARG A 19 9.21 -4.62 -19.44
N PRO A 20 9.78 -3.88 -20.43
CA PRO A 20 11.15 -3.38 -20.31
C PRO A 20 11.31 -2.37 -19.16
N GLU A 21 10.27 -1.59 -18.85
CA GLU A 21 10.28 -0.68 -17.69
C GLU A 21 10.41 -1.45 -16.37
N ILE A 22 9.56 -2.46 -16.14
CA ILE A 22 9.65 -3.32 -14.94
C ILE A 22 11.02 -4.01 -14.87
N ALA A 23 11.56 -4.46 -15.99
CA ALA A 23 12.89 -5.08 -16.04
C ALA A 23 14.00 -4.11 -15.61
N ALA A 24 13.93 -2.84 -16.02
CA ALA A 24 14.89 -1.82 -15.64
C ALA A 24 14.84 -1.52 -14.13
N VAL A 25 13.64 -1.33 -13.59
CA VAL A 25 13.41 -1.11 -12.15
C VAL A 25 13.90 -2.31 -11.33
N ALA A 26 13.56 -3.53 -11.74
CA ALA A 26 13.97 -4.74 -11.03
C ALA A 26 15.50 -4.85 -10.95
N ARG A 27 16.21 -4.52 -12.05
CA ARG A 27 17.69 -4.46 -12.05
C ARG A 27 18.23 -3.41 -11.09
N LEU A 28 17.66 -2.21 -11.09
CA LEU A 28 18.06 -1.13 -10.18
C LEU A 28 17.87 -1.53 -8.71
N ASN A 29 16.80 -2.27 -8.42
CA ASN A 29 16.45 -2.75 -7.07
C ASN A 29 17.12 -4.09 -6.70
N HIS A 30 18.01 -4.63 -7.54
CA HIS A 30 18.66 -5.92 -7.34
C HIS A 30 17.68 -7.09 -7.12
N ARG A 31 16.57 -7.12 -7.85
CA ARG A 31 15.53 -8.16 -7.78
C ARG A 31 15.25 -8.76 -9.17
N SER A 32 14.64 -9.95 -9.18
CA SER A 32 14.02 -10.48 -10.40
C SER A 32 12.78 -9.65 -10.75
N MET A 33 12.34 -9.68 -12.02
CA MET A 33 11.09 -9.01 -12.42
C MET A 33 9.90 -9.50 -11.59
N ASN A 34 9.82 -10.80 -11.33
CA ASN A 34 8.74 -11.36 -10.49
C ASN A 34 8.81 -10.80 -9.06
N GLY A 35 10.00 -10.77 -8.47
CA GLY A 35 10.20 -10.21 -7.13
C GLY A 35 9.84 -8.72 -7.05
N GLU A 36 10.13 -7.95 -8.10
CA GLU A 36 9.75 -6.54 -8.16
C GLU A 36 8.23 -6.36 -8.31
N ILE A 37 7.56 -7.16 -9.16
CA ILE A 37 6.10 -7.13 -9.29
C ILE A 37 5.44 -7.46 -7.95
N ILE A 38 5.88 -8.54 -7.29
CA ILE A 38 5.35 -8.94 -5.97
C ILE A 38 5.58 -7.82 -4.95
N ASN A 39 6.78 -7.25 -4.88
CA ASN A 39 7.08 -6.19 -3.92
C ASN A 39 6.19 -4.96 -4.14
N ARG A 40 5.95 -4.56 -5.39
CA ARG A 40 5.06 -3.44 -5.72
C ARG A 40 3.63 -3.73 -5.29
N LEU A 41 3.10 -4.92 -5.57
CA LEU A 41 1.76 -5.32 -5.16
C LEU A 41 1.60 -5.31 -3.64
N GLN A 42 2.54 -5.92 -2.91
CA GLN A 42 2.54 -5.92 -1.44
C GLN A 42 2.60 -4.51 -0.86
N ARG A 43 3.47 -3.66 -1.43
CA ARG A 43 3.62 -2.28 -0.99
C ARG A 43 2.32 -1.50 -1.18
N THR A 44 1.65 -1.65 -2.32
CA THR A 44 0.37 -0.96 -2.57
C THR A 44 -0.71 -1.40 -1.58
N LEU A 45 -0.86 -2.69 -1.32
CA LEU A 45 -1.84 -3.20 -0.33
C LEU A 45 -1.58 -2.64 1.08
N ILE A 46 -0.31 -2.57 1.50
CA ILE A 46 0.05 -1.99 2.79
C ILE A 46 -0.26 -0.49 2.82
N LEU A 47 0.05 0.24 1.75
CA LEU A 47 -0.22 1.67 1.66
C LEU A 47 -1.73 1.97 1.73
N GLU A 48 -2.57 1.18 1.06
CA GLU A 48 -4.02 1.29 1.12
C GLU A 48 -4.54 1.11 2.56
N GLN A 49 -4.09 0.05 3.25
CA GLN A 49 -4.46 -0.19 4.66
C GLN A 49 -4.00 0.94 5.60
N LEU A 50 -2.78 1.46 5.39
CA LEU A 50 -2.26 2.57 6.17
C LEU A 50 -3.08 3.85 5.92
N GLN A 51 -3.49 4.09 4.68
CA GLN A 51 -4.30 5.25 4.30
C GLN A 51 -5.70 5.18 4.92
N GLU A 52 -6.34 4.00 4.92
CA GLU A 52 -7.62 3.78 5.61
C GLU A 52 -7.50 4.06 7.10
N ARG A 53 -6.51 3.45 7.76
CA ARG A 53 -6.25 3.67 9.19
C ARG A 53 -5.96 5.15 9.50
N GLN A 54 -5.18 5.81 8.66
CA GLN A 54 -4.90 7.23 8.82
C GLN A 54 -6.18 8.06 8.74
N SER A 55 -7.08 7.74 7.81
CA SER A 55 -8.36 8.43 7.64
C SER A 55 -9.28 8.23 8.85
N GLU A 56 -9.32 7.02 9.40
CA GLU A 56 -10.07 6.72 10.63
C GLU A 56 -9.53 7.51 11.84
N LEU A 57 -8.20 7.56 11.99
CA LEU A 57 -7.56 8.31 13.06
C LEU A 57 -7.85 9.81 12.94
N ILE A 58 -7.76 10.37 11.73
CA ILE A 58 -8.11 11.77 11.48
C ILE A 58 -9.57 12.04 11.87
N ALA A 59 -10.51 11.17 11.48
CA ALA A 59 -11.92 11.31 11.84
C ALA A 59 -12.15 11.27 13.37
N GLN A 60 -11.45 10.37 14.08
CA GLN A 60 -11.52 10.29 15.54
C GLN A 60 -10.96 11.54 16.22
N LEU A 61 -9.82 12.05 15.73
CA LEU A 61 -9.21 13.27 16.26
C LEU A 61 -10.11 14.48 16.03
N LEU A 62 -10.70 14.63 14.84
CA LEU A 62 -11.66 15.71 14.54
C LEU A 62 -12.87 15.65 15.46
N LYS A 63 -13.45 14.46 15.68
CA LYS A 63 -14.56 14.28 16.62
C LYS A 63 -14.18 14.67 18.05
N ARG A 64 -12.94 14.37 18.46
CA ARG A 64 -12.47 14.70 19.80
C ARG A 64 -12.27 16.20 19.96
N ILE A 65 -11.73 16.87 18.93
CA ILE A 65 -11.56 18.33 18.90
C ILE A 65 -12.93 19.00 19.08
N ASP A 66 -13.92 18.64 18.25
CA ASP A 66 -15.29 19.18 18.33
C ASP A 66 -15.93 18.99 19.73
N THR A 67 -15.73 17.81 20.33
CA THR A 67 -16.22 17.52 21.69
C THR A 67 -15.53 18.39 22.75
N LEU A 68 -14.24 18.70 22.59
CA LEU A 68 -13.49 19.53 23.53
C LEU A 68 -13.84 21.01 23.36
N GLU A 69 -13.91 21.48 22.12
CA GLU A 69 -14.34 22.85 21.78
C GLU A 69 -15.74 23.14 22.32
N SER A 70 -16.68 22.19 22.19
CA SER A 70 -18.03 22.31 22.74
C SER A 70 -18.07 22.37 24.28
N LYS A 71 -17.09 21.79 24.96
CA LYS A 71 -16.98 21.85 26.44
C LYS A 71 -16.34 23.14 26.92
N GLU A 72 -15.38 23.67 26.17
CA GLU A 72 -14.75 24.96 26.46
C GLU A 72 -15.69 26.15 26.17
N ALA A 73 -16.62 25.98 25.21
CA ALA A 73 -17.65 26.98 24.88
C ALA A 73 -18.79 27.12 25.92
N SER A 74 -18.71 26.43 27.05
CA SER A 74 -19.64 26.62 28.18
C SER A 74 -18.95 27.33 29.36
N PRO A 75 -18.55 28.60 29.24
CA PRO A 75 -18.25 29.42 30.41
C PRO A 75 -19.57 29.94 31.01
N CYS A 76 -19.75 29.70 32.32
CA CYS A 76 -20.67 30.35 33.26
C CYS A 76 -22.02 30.90 32.75
#